data_AF-A0A9E5YXE5-F1
#
_entry.id   AF-A0A9E5YXE5-F1
#
_cell.length_a   1.000
_cell.length_b   1.000
_cell.length_c   1.000
_cell.angle_alpha   90.00
_cell.angle_beta   90.00
_cell.angle_gamma   90.00
#
_symmetry.space_group_name_H-M   'P 1'
#
loop_
_entity.id
_entity.type
_entity.pdbx_description
1 polymer ?
#
loop_
_entity_poly.entity_id
_entity_poly.type
_entity_poly.pdbx_seq_one_letter_code
_entity_poly.pdbx_strand_id
1 'polypeptide(L)'
;MRVHQRKLTESHKKVIEASLDTLDQEKQGREGRVCGSHCTMICSSCGAMNCQCHCDAECPSIPAHLSSDPERYPIEGAIAPLVFEMKRLGVVEPCWSCEGHNGLDGELWKRPAIWFYCDDVIHLRLLADVVETLHMSKKLTFRWHVLLTYSDTDCPDTVFALEPERRRIENVKLEDMRADIQVLSENLYDMVHEYARQLRSIL
;
A
#
# COMPACT_ATOMS: atom_id res chain seq x y z
N MET A 1 18.89 4.91 -21.60
CA MET A 1 19.99 4.84 -20.60
C MET A 1 20.13 3.40 -20.15
N ARG A 2 21.29 2.75 -20.29
CA ARG A 2 21.50 1.40 -19.74
C ARG A 2 22.09 1.55 -18.34
N VAL A 3 21.38 1.05 -17.33
CA VAL A 3 21.94 0.93 -15.98
C VAL A 3 22.86 -0.28 -15.97
N HIS A 4 24.14 -0.08 -15.65
CA HIS A 4 25.07 -1.20 -15.53
C HIS A 4 24.65 -2.06 -14.34
N GLN A 5 24.35 -3.33 -14.57
CA GLN A 5 24.04 -4.26 -13.48
C GLN A 5 25.31 -4.48 -12.65
N ARG A 6 25.24 -4.14 -11.36
CA ARG A 6 26.28 -4.53 -10.40
C ARG A 6 26.15 -6.04 -10.17
N LYS A 7 27.23 -6.79 -10.31
CA LYS A 7 27.23 -8.21 -9.90
C LYS A 7 26.91 -8.28 -8.40
N LEU A 8 25.86 -9.01 -8.06
CA LEU A 8 25.49 -9.25 -6.66
C LEU A 8 26.57 -10.14 -6.03
N THR A 9 27.02 -9.74 -4.85
CA THR A 9 27.85 -10.58 -3.99
C THR A 9 26.93 -11.53 -3.22
N GLU A 10 27.46 -12.66 -2.75
CA GLU A 10 26.71 -13.59 -1.90
C GLU A 10 26.15 -12.92 -0.64
N SER A 11 26.86 -11.94 -0.08
CA SER A 11 26.35 -11.15 1.05
C SER A 11 25.12 -10.32 0.68
N HIS A 12 25.10 -9.68 -0.49
CA HIS A 12 23.94 -8.90 -0.93
C HIS A 12 22.75 -9.82 -1.23
N LYS A 13 22.97 -10.99 -1.84
CA LYS A 13 21.91 -11.96 -2.10
C LYS A 13 21.21 -12.38 -0.81
N LYS A 14 21.99 -12.74 0.22
CA LYS A 14 21.46 -13.11 1.54
C LYS A 14 20.63 -12.01 2.19
N VAL A 15 21.02 -10.74 2.03
CA VAL A 15 20.23 -9.61 2.53
C VAL A 15 18.89 -9.55 1.80
N ILE A 16 18.89 -9.65 0.47
CA ILE A 16 17.64 -9.62 -0.32
C ILE A 16 16.76 -10.82 0.04
N GLU A 17 17.33 -12.03 0.16
CA GLU A 17 16.59 -13.23 0.58
C GLU A 17 15.93 -13.04 1.95
N ALA A 18 16.66 -12.51 2.92
CA ALA A 18 16.12 -12.21 4.25
C ALA A 18 14.96 -11.21 4.19
N SER A 19 15.06 -10.14 3.38
CA SER A 19 13.97 -9.20 3.16
C SER A 19 12.72 -9.88 2.60
N LEU A 20 12.89 -10.76 1.62
CA LEU A 20 11.80 -11.49 0.99
C LEU A 20 11.18 -12.52 1.95
N ASP A 21 12.00 -13.15 2.81
CA ASP A 21 11.53 -14.07 3.84
C ASP A 21 10.65 -13.35 4.86
N THR A 22 10.97 -12.12 5.26
CA THR A 22 10.10 -11.30 6.12
C THR A 22 8.73 -11.11 5.48
N LEU A 23 8.66 -10.79 4.19
CA LEU A 23 7.38 -10.62 3.47
C LEU A 23 6.56 -11.92 3.45
N ASP A 24 7.20 -13.08 3.25
CA ASP A 24 6.51 -14.36 3.25
C ASP A 24 6.09 -14.81 4.67
N GLN A 25 6.89 -14.50 5.68
CA GLN A 25 6.55 -14.72 7.08
C GLN A 25 5.34 -13.89 7.49
N GLU A 26 5.26 -12.62 7.11
CA GLU A 26 4.09 -11.79 7.38
C GLU A 26 2.83 -12.34 6.70
N LYS A 27 2.96 -12.93 5.50
CA LYS A 27 1.84 -13.61 4.83
C LYS A 27 1.36 -14.86 5.57
N GLN A 28 2.27 -15.67 6.09
CA GLN A 28 1.96 -16.96 6.72
C GLN A 28 1.63 -16.84 8.21
N GLY A 29 2.30 -15.92 8.89
CA GLY A 29 2.32 -15.76 10.34
C GLY A 29 1.34 -14.73 10.88
N ARG A 30 0.56 -14.06 10.02
CA ARG A 30 -0.50 -13.18 10.49
C ARG A 30 -1.62 -13.98 11.11
N GLU A 31 -1.51 -14.21 12.42
CA GLU A 31 -2.64 -14.61 13.23
C GLU A 31 -3.64 -13.46 13.30
N GLY A 32 -4.92 -13.74 13.02
CA GLY A 32 -5.96 -12.72 13.11
C GLY A 32 -6.22 -11.95 11.82
N ARG A 33 -6.95 -10.84 11.98
CA ARG A 33 -7.41 -9.98 10.90
C ARG A 33 -6.37 -8.90 10.59
N VAL A 34 -6.42 -8.34 9.38
CA VAL A 34 -5.53 -7.21 8.98
C VAL A 34 -5.68 -6.00 9.90
N CYS A 35 -6.89 -5.76 10.42
CA CYS A 35 -7.15 -4.70 11.40
C CYS A 35 -6.64 -5.03 12.82
N GLY A 36 -5.92 -6.14 12.99
CA GLY A 36 -5.36 -6.58 14.26
C GLY A 36 -6.43 -6.90 15.31
N SER A 37 -6.03 -6.75 16.58
CA SER A 37 -6.85 -7.01 17.75
C SER A 37 -8.04 -6.05 17.90
N HIS A 38 -8.02 -4.92 17.19
CA HIS A 38 -9.12 -3.97 17.22
C HIS A 38 -10.35 -4.46 16.46
N CYS A 39 -10.21 -5.44 15.56
CA CYS A 39 -11.32 -5.95 14.78
C CYS A 39 -12.34 -6.68 15.66
N THR A 40 -13.53 -6.08 15.80
CA THR A 40 -14.64 -6.66 16.58
C THR A 40 -15.60 -7.51 15.75
N MET A 41 -15.32 -7.69 14.46
CA MET A 41 -16.19 -8.39 13.53
C MET A 41 -16.19 -9.91 13.77
N ILE A 42 -17.35 -10.45 14.09
CA ILE A 42 -17.58 -11.90 14.14
C ILE A 42 -17.68 -12.43 12.71
N CYS A 43 -16.88 -13.44 12.38
CA CYS A 43 -16.94 -14.06 11.07
C CYS A 43 -18.28 -14.79 10.87
N SER A 44 -18.99 -14.45 9.81
CA SER A 44 -20.24 -15.13 9.43
C SER A 44 -20.05 -16.59 9.03
N SER A 45 -18.85 -16.99 8.61
CA SER A 45 -18.55 -18.36 8.17
C SER A 45 -18.17 -19.30 9.33
N CYS A 46 -17.29 -18.87 10.24
CA CYS A 46 -16.79 -19.74 11.32
C CYS A 46 -17.12 -19.25 12.75
N GLY A 47 -17.73 -18.08 12.90
CA GLY A 47 -18.06 -17.49 14.22
C GLY A 47 -16.87 -16.93 15.01
N ALA A 48 -15.63 -17.06 14.51
CA ALA A 48 -14.45 -16.53 15.19
C ALA A 48 -14.23 -15.03 14.91
N MET A 49 -13.68 -14.31 15.89
CA MET A 49 -13.30 -12.89 15.74
C MET A 49 -11.89 -12.72 15.15
N ASN A 50 -11.04 -13.75 15.23
CA ASN A 50 -9.64 -13.73 14.81
C ASN A 50 -9.34 -14.62 13.59
N CYS A 51 -10.33 -14.91 12.75
CA CYS A 51 -10.10 -15.63 11.49
C CYS A 51 -9.87 -14.69 10.31
N GLN A 52 -9.40 -15.24 9.19
CA GLN A 52 -9.27 -14.53 7.91
C GLN A 52 -10.29 -14.94 6.84
N CYS A 53 -11.30 -15.76 7.18
CA CYS A 53 -12.23 -16.34 6.19
C CYS A 53 -12.95 -15.29 5.31
N HIS A 54 -13.20 -14.10 5.87
CA HIS A 54 -13.79 -12.93 5.20
C HIS A 54 -13.09 -11.66 5.71
N CYS A 55 -11.77 -11.63 5.63
CA CYS A 55 -10.98 -10.44 5.93
C CYS A 55 -10.42 -9.92 4.61
N ASP A 56 -11.17 -9.05 3.95
CA ASP A 56 -10.89 -8.52 2.63
C ASP A 56 -11.06 -6.99 2.60
N ALA A 57 -10.64 -6.38 1.49
CA ALA A 57 -10.64 -4.94 1.27
C ALA A 57 -12.04 -4.32 1.13
N GLU A 58 -13.10 -5.13 0.98
CA GLU A 58 -14.48 -4.64 0.88
C GLU A 58 -15.17 -4.57 2.25
N CYS A 59 -14.48 -4.95 3.32
CA CYS A 59 -15.02 -4.90 4.67
C CYS A 59 -15.44 -3.45 5.04
N PRO A 60 -16.73 -3.17 5.30
CA PRO A 60 -17.22 -1.82 5.57
C PRO A 60 -16.71 -1.24 6.89
N SER A 61 -16.08 -2.09 7.71
CA SER A 61 -15.52 -1.73 9.00
C SER A 61 -14.10 -1.17 8.91
N ILE A 62 -13.43 -1.25 7.76
CA ILE A 62 -12.05 -0.76 7.57
C ILE A 62 -11.88 0.70 8.00
N PRO A 63 -12.72 1.66 7.57
CA PRO A 63 -12.64 3.06 8.00
C PRO A 63 -12.43 3.28 9.50
N ALA A 64 -13.18 2.53 10.31
CA ALA A 64 -13.16 2.66 11.76
C ALA A 64 -12.07 1.78 12.43
N HIS A 65 -11.70 0.65 11.83
CA HIS A 65 -10.82 -0.32 12.50
C HIS A 65 -9.34 -0.17 12.14
N LEU A 66 -9.01 0.52 11.05
CA LEU A 66 -7.64 0.87 10.70
C LEU A 66 -7.26 2.31 11.06
N SER A 67 -8.21 3.12 11.53
CA SER A 67 -7.91 4.44 12.07
C SER A 67 -7.46 4.33 13.54
N SER A 68 -6.47 5.14 13.92
CA SER A 68 -6.08 5.33 15.32
C SER A 68 -7.06 6.21 16.11
N ASP A 69 -7.88 7.00 15.42
CA ASP A 69 -8.94 7.83 16.00
C ASP A 69 -10.18 7.76 15.09
N PRO A 70 -10.96 6.66 15.17
CA PRO A 70 -12.07 6.43 14.26
C PRO A 70 -13.28 7.34 14.49
N GLU A 71 -13.37 7.97 15.66
CA GLU A 71 -14.46 8.91 15.96
C GLU A 71 -14.23 10.26 15.28
N ARG A 72 -12.97 10.73 15.23
CA ARG A 72 -12.64 12.04 14.65
C ARG A 72 -12.10 11.96 13.23
N TYR A 73 -11.34 10.91 12.93
CA TYR A 73 -10.59 10.74 11.69
C TYR A 73 -10.73 9.31 11.14
N PRO A 74 -11.96 8.82 10.85
CA PRO A 74 -12.11 7.56 10.14
C PRO A 74 -11.42 7.63 8.77
N ILE A 75 -10.84 6.52 8.32
CA ILE A 75 -10.25 6.47 6.98
C ILE A 75 -11.38 6.65 5.95
N GLU A 76 -11.12 7.47 4.95
CA GLU A 76 -12.09 7.80 3.93
C GLU A 76 -12.43 6.58 3.05
N GLY A 77 -13.69 6.45 2.67
CA GLY A 77 -14.21 5.20 2.10
C GLY A 77 -13.53 4.79 0.79
N ALA A 78 -13.14 5.75 -0.07
CA ALA A 78 -12.55 5.40 -1.36
C ALA A 78 -11.08 4.99 -1.25
N ILE A 79 -10.35 5.42 -0.22
CA ILE A 79 -8.94 5.03 0.00
C ILE A 79 -8.79 3.81 0.92
N ALA A 80 -9.80 3.54 1.76
CA ALA A 80 -9.79 2.46 2.74
C ALA A 80 -9.39 1.07 2.19
N PRO A 81 -9.88 0.61 1.02
CA PRO A 81 -9.46 -0.68 0.44
C PRO A 81 -7.95 -0.75 0.17
N LEU A 82 -7.36 0.34 -0.33
CA LEU A 82 -5.92 0.39 -0.59
C LEU A 82 -5.10 0.44 0.71
N VAL A 83 -5.56 1.17 1.72
CA VAL A 83 -4.93 1.16 3.05
C VAL A 83 -4.94 -0.25 3.65
N PHE A 84 -6.07 -0.96 3.51
CA PHE A 84 -6.19 -2.35 3.94
C PHE A 84 -5.16 -3.24 3.25
N GLU A 85 -5.04 -3.18 1.92
CA GLU A 85 -4.11 -4.04 1.17
C GLU A 85 -2.64 -3.69 1.44
N MET A 86 -2.32 -2.41 1.65
CA MET A 86 -0.98 -2.01 2.10
C MET A 86 -0.68 -2.58 3.49
N LYS A 87 -1.60 -2.41 4.46
CA LYS A 87 -1.46 -3.02 5.78
C LYS A 87 -1.40 -4.55 5.67
N ARG A 88 -2.12 -5.18 4.73
CA ARG A 88 -2.17 -6.64 4.51
C ARG A 88 -0.80 -7.24 4.21
N LEU A 89 0.09 -6.49 3.55
CA LEU A 89 1.47 -6.92 3.26
C LEU A 89 2.30 -7.21 4.52
N GLY A 90 1.96 -6.60 5.67
CA GLY A 90 2.64 -6.80 6.96
C GLY A 90 4.01 -6.14 7.08
N VAL A 91 4.67 -5.84 5.96
CA VAL A 91 5.95 -5.13 5.89
C VAL A 91 5.81 -3.61 5.66
N VAL A 92 4.57 -3.13 5.65
CA VAL A 92 4.21 -1.72 5.45
C VAL A 92 3.24 -1.31 6.54
N GLU A 93 3.51 -0.17 7.17
CA GLU A 93 2.67 0.41 8.21
C GLU A 93 2.09 1.75 7.77
N PRO A 94 0.85 1.80 7.23
CA PRO A 94 0.18 3.06 6.91
C PRO A 94 0.01 3.93 8.16
N CYS A 95 0.38 5.21 8.07
CA CYS A 95 0.30 6.16 9.18
C CYS A 95 -0.57 7.38 8.87
N TRP A 96 -0.85 7.64 7.59
CA TRP A 96 -1.80 8.66 7.15
C TRP A 96 -2.36 8.31 5.78
N SER A 97 -3.58 8.74 5.48
CA SER A 97 -4.17 8.55 4.16
C SER A 97 -5.16 9.66 3.82
N CYS A 98 -5.34 9.92 2.53
CA CYS A 98 -6.39 10.78 1.99
C CYS A 98 -6.89 10.20 0.66
N GLU A 99 -8.21 10.29 0.41
CA GLU A 99 -8.83 9.84 -0.84
C GLU A 99 -8.81 10.89 -1.96
N GLY A 100 -8.29 12.08 -1.65
CA GLY A 100 -8.31 13.25 -2.51
C GLY A 100 -9.63 14.02 -2.42
N HIS A 101 -9.56 15.31 -2.71
CA HIS A 101 -10.68 16.24 -2.57
C HIS A 101 -10.66 17.31 -3.64
N ASN A 102 -11.84 17.70 -4.10
CA ASN A 102 -12.01 18.92 -4.88
C ASN A 102 -12.12 20.14 -3.95
N GLY A 103 -11.71 21.30 -4.46
CA GLY A 103 -11.93 22.60 -3.85
C GLY A 103 -13.38 23.05 -4.01
N LEU A 104 -13.67 24.25 -3.50
CA LEU A 104 -14.99 24.88 -3.61
C LEU A 104 -15.36 25.26 -5.05
N ASP A 105 -14.37 25.40 -5.91
CA ASP A 105 -14.49 25.64 -7.35
C ASP A 105 -14.75 24.36 -8.16
N GLY A 106 -14.74 23.19 -7.49
CA GLY A 106 -14.86 21.89 -8.15
C GLY A 106 -13.57 21.37 -8.76
N GLU A 107 -12.48 22.14 -8.71
CA GLU A 107 -11.17 21.73 -9.21
C GLU A 107 -10.45 20.85 -8.19
N LEU A 108 -9.54 20.00 -8.65
CA LEU A 108 -8.78 19.11 -7.78
C LEU A 108 -7.91 19.91 -6.79
N TRP A 109 -8.21 19.82 -5.50
CA TRP A 109 -7.46 20.49 -4.43
C TRP A 109 -6.40 19.58 -3.80
N LYS A 110 -6.80 18.36 -3.42
CA LYS A 110 -5.92 17.35 -2.82
C LYS A 110 -5.97 16.08 -3.66
N ARG A 111 -4.80 15.48 -3.84
CA ARG A 111 -4.65 14.18 -4.51
C ARG A 111 -4.72 13.07 -3.47
N PRO A 112 -5.19 11.87 -3.84
CA PRO A 112 -5.10 10.74 -2.94
C PRO A 112 -3.64 10.41 -2.64
N ALA A 113 -3.39 10.00 -1.42
CA ALA A 113 -2.07 9.57 -0.98
C ALA A 113 -2.20 8.68 0.25
N ILE A 114 -1.26 7.75 0.40
CA ILE A 114 -1.06 6.98 1.63
C ILE A 114 0.37 7.19 2.07
N TRP A 115 0.57 7.64 3.30
CA TRP A 115 1.87 7.72 3.94
C TRP A 115 2.08 6.50 4.83
N PHE A 116 3.29 5.98 4.85
CA PHE A 116 3.59 4.73 5.52
C PHE A 116 5.07 4.62 5.94
N TYR A 117 5.31 3.76 6.92
CA TYR A 117 6.64 3.31 7.31
C TYR A 117 6.96 1.97 6.63
N CYS A 118 8.26 1.77 6.35
CA CYS A 118 8.78 0.54 5.75
C CYS A 118 10.27 0.42 6.10
N ASP A 119 10.66 -0.70 6.71
CA ASP A 119 12.03 -0.89 7.21
C ASP A 119 13.01 -1.34 6.13
N ASP A 120 12.51 -1.91 5.03
CA ASP A 120 13.35 -2.49 3.98
C ASP A 120 13.10 -1.87 2.60
N VAL A 121 14.18 -1.43 1.97
CA VAL A 121 14.17 -0.86 0.61
C VAL A 121 13.78 -1.87 -0.47
N ILE A 122 13.92 -3.18 -0.21
CA ILE A 122 13.46 -4.22 -1.13
C ILE A 122 11.93 -4.22 -1.22
N HIS A 123 11.21 -4.03 -0.11
CA HIS A 123 9.74 -3.93 -0.14
C HIS A 123 9.27 -2.67 -0.85
N LEU A 124 9.95 -1.53 -0.63
CA LEU A 124 9.69 -0.29 -1.38
C LEU A 124 9.88 -0.48 -2.88
N ARG A 125 10.93 -1.19 -3.28
CA ARG A 125 11.19 -1.51 -4.69
C ARG A 125 10.07 -2.37 -5.26
N LEU A 126 9.62 -3.41 -4.54
CA LEU A 126 8.52 -4.25 -5.01
C LEU A 126 7.24 -3.42 -5.22
N LEU A 127 6.90 -2.55 -4.27
CA LEU A 127 5.77 -1.62 -4.43
C LEU A 127 5.92 -0.73 -5.66
N ALA A 128 7.10 -0.12 -5.84
CA ALA A 128 7.40 0.74 -6.99
C ALA A 128 7.29 -0.02 -8.33
N ASP A 129 7.79 -1.25 -8.38
CA ASP A 129 7.74 -2.10 -9.58
C ASP A 129 6.29 -2.49 -9.93
N VAL A 130 5.44 -2.74 -8.93
CA VAL A 130 4.01 -3.03 -9.13
C VAL A 130 3.26 -1.83 -9.70
N VAL A 131 3.39 -0.65 -9.10
CA VAL A 131 2.67 0.55 -9.57
C VAL A 131 3.12 0.97 -10.96
N GLU A 132 4.43 0.87 -11.26
CA GLU A 132 4.95 1.14 -12.60
C GLU A 132 4.40 0.12 -13.61
N THR A 133 4.32 -1.16 -13.25
CA THR A 133 3.78 -2.20 -14.13
C THR A 133 2.29 -1.97 -14.43
N LEU A 134 1.49 -1.63 -13.43
CA LEU A 134 0.07 -1.31 -13.61
C LEU A 134 -0.12 -0.08 -14.52
N HIS A 135 0.75 0.93 -14.40
CA HIS A 135 0.74 2.08 -15.31
C HIS A 135 1.19 1.72 -16.74
N MET A 136 2.29 0.98 -16.89
CA MET A 136 2.81 0.54 -18.19
C MET A 136 1.80 -0.34 -18.95
N SER A 137 1.06 -1.18 -18.21
CA SER A 137 -0.03 -2.01 -18.74
C SER A 137 -1.35 -1.26 -18.96
N LYS A 138 -1.37 0.07 -18.75
CA LYS A 138 -2.54 0.94 -18.93
C LYS A 138 -3.73 0.60 -18.03
N LYS A 139 -3.48 -0.06 -16.91
CA LYS A 139 -4.48 -0.27 -15.85
C LYS A 139 -4.64 0.96 -14.97
N LEU A 140 -3.59 1.76 -14.80
CA LEU A 140 -3.66 3.05 -14.11
C LEU A 140 -3.70 4.20 -15.13
N THR A 141 -4.63 5.11 -14.92
CA THR A 141 -4.76 6.36 -15.67
C THR A 141 -3.57 7.27 -15.37
N PHE A 142 -3.24 7.41 -14.09
CA PHE A 142 -2.12 8.22 -13.62
C PHE A 142 -0.90 7.36 -13.34
N ARG A 143 0.28 7.98 -13.42
CA ARG A 143 1.50 7.35 -12.93
C ARG A 143 1.57 7.55 -11.42
N TRP A 144 1.52 6.46 -10.67
CA TRP A 144 1.75 6.44 -9.23
C TRP A 144 3.21 6.18 -8.90
N HIS A 145 3.68 6.68 -7.77
CA HIS A 145 5.05 6.46 -7.32
C HIS A 145 5.15 6.31 -5.80
N VAL A 146 6.20 5.60 -5.39
CA VAL A 146 6.67 5.57 -4.01
C VAL A 146 7.77 6.62 -3.86
N LEU A 147 7.62 7.55 -2.91
CA LEU A 147 8.59 8.62 -2.65
C LEU A 147 8.88 8.77 -1.17
N LEU A 148 10.06 9.29 -0.85
CA LEU A 148 10.37 9.76 0.50
C LEU A 148 9.59 11.06 0.76
N THR A 149 8.80 11.10 1.83
CA THR A 149 8.05 12.30 2.23
C THR A 149 8.69 12.96 3.45
N TYR A 150 8.31 14.22 3.69
CA TYR A 150 8.75 14.97 4.86
C TYR A 150 7.99 14.48 6.09
N SER A 151 8.73 14.06 7.10
CA SER A 151 8.22 13.89 8.46
C SER A 151 8.50 15.17 9.26
N ASP A 152 7.62 15.48 10.21
CA ASP A 152 7.81 16.61 11.12
C ASP A 152 9.12 16.45 11.92
N THR A 153 9.67 17.55 12.45
CA THR A 153 11.00 17.53 13.12
C THR A 153 11.06 16.65 14.37
N ASP A 154 9.92 16.20 14.87
CA ASP A 154 9.76 15.31 16.03
C ASP A 154 9.56 13.82 15.63
N CYS A 155 9.51 13.50 14.34
CA CYS A 155 9.41 12.13 13.85
C CYS A 155 10.77 11.67 13.28
N PRO A 156 11.56 10.88 14.04
CA PRO A 156 12.88 10.42 13.61
C PRO A 156 12.83 9.37 12.50
N ASP A 157 11.66 8.79 12.27
CA ASP A 157 11.46 7.71 11.32
C ASP A 157 11.32 8.21 9.89
N THR A 158 11.71 7.35 8.95
CA THR A 158 11.59 7.64 7.52
C THR A 158 10.18 7.32 7.05
N VAL A 159 9.44 8.34 6.59
CA VAL A 159 8.09 8.18 6.05
C VAL A 159 8.15 8.17 4.53
N PHE A 160 7.44 7.23 3.92
CA PHE A 160 7.24 7.16 2.48
C PHE A 160 5.80 7.52 2.13
N ALA A 161 5.56 7.92 0.88
CA ALA A 161 4.24 8.15 0.34
C ALA A 161 4.03 7.36 -0.95
N LEU A 162 2.84 6.78 -1.09
CA LEU A 162 2.30 6.28 -2.35
C LEU A 162 1.27 7.29 -2.84
N GLU A 163 1.59 8.01 -3.92
CA GLU A 163 0.72 9.06 -4.48
C GLU A 163 0.82 9.11 -6.02
N PRO A 164 -0.12 9.74 -6.74
CA PRO A 164 0.03 10.02 -8.17
C PRO A 164 1.06 11.13 -8.41
N GLU A 165 1.78 11.09 -9.55
CA GLU A 165 2.76 12.11 -9.94
C GLU A 165 2.14 13.52 -10.05
N ARG A 166 2.91 14.55 -9.69
CA ARG A 166 2.45 15.97 -9.67
C ARG A 166 2.37 16.65 -11.04
N ARG A 167 2.52 15.92 -12.14
CA ARG A 167 2.56 16.56 -13.46
C ARG A 167 1.26 17.33 -13.68
N ARG A 168 1.36 18.52 -14.26
CA ARG A 168 0.20 19.28 -14.72
C ARG A 168 -0.49 18.48 -15.81
N ILE A 169 -1.51 17.75 -15.42
CA ILE A 169 -2.48 17.17 -16.34
C ILE A 169 -3.66 18.13 -16.28
N GLU A 170 -4.06 18.65 -17.42
CA GLU A 170 -5.25 19.50 -17.52
C GLU A 170 -6.49 18.62 -17.42
N ASN A 171 -7.56 19.10 -16.79
CA ASN A 171 -8.85 18.40 -16.65
C ASN A 171 -8.77 17.08 -15.87
N VAL A 172 -7.96 17.01 -14.82
CA VAL A 172 -7.92 15.84 -13.93
C VAL A 172 -9.20 15.79 -13.09
N LYS A 173 -9.91 14.65 -13.15
CA LYS A 173 -11.05 14.40 -12.29
C LYS A 173 -10.64 13.53 -11.11
N LEU A 174 -11.18 13.84 -9.94
CA LEU A 174 -10.95 13.07 -8.72
C LEU A 174 -11.44 11.62 -8.88
N GLU A 175 -12.52 11.41 -9.63
CA GLU A 175 -13.10 10.11 -9.92
C GLU A 175 -12.12 9.19 -10.66
N ASP A 176 -11.31 9.74 -11.57
CA ASP A 176 -10.29 8.97 -12.29
C ASP A 176 -9.19 8.50 -11.33
N MET A 177 -8.82 9.32 -10.35
CA MET A 177 -7.84 8.94 -9.33
C MET A 177 -8.39 7.90 -8.35
N ARG A 178 -9.69 7.97 -8.02
CA ARG A 178 -10.38 6.96 -7.22
C ARG A 178 -10.52 5.63 -7.96
N ALA A 179 -10.70 5.66 -9.27
CA ALA A 179 -10.63 4.46 -10.10
C ALA A 179 -9.25 3.79 -10.05
N ASP A 180 -8.17 4.59 -10.10
CA ASP A 180 -6.80 4.06 -9.91
C ASP A 180 -6.61 3.44 -8.52
N ILE A 181 -7.16 4.05 -7.46
CA ILE A 181 -7.11 3.48 -6.09
C ILE A 181 -7.76 2.09 -6.06
N GLN A 182 -8.92 1.93 -6.70
CA GLN A 182 -9.59 0.64 -6.80
C GLN A 182 -8.70 -0.39 -7.49
N VAL A 183 -8.14 -0.05 -8.66
CA VAL A 183 -7.21 -0.92 -9.40
C VAL A 183 -6.01 -1.30 -8.55
N LEU A 184 -5.42 -0.35 -7.82
CA LEU A 184 -4.33 -0.62 -6.89
C LEU A 184 -4.77 -1.62 -5.82
N SER A 185 -5.90 -1.39 -5.14
CA SER A 185 -6.39 -2.28 -4.09
C SER A 185 -6.62 -3.72 -4.60
N GLU A 186 -7.16 -3.88 -5.81
CA GLU A 186 -7.43 -5.20 -6.38
C GLU A 186 -6.16 -5.99 -6.78
N ASN A 187 -5.05 -5.30 -7.04
CA ASN A 187 -3.86 -5.93 -7.64
C ASN A 187 -2.62 -5.91 -6.72
N LEU A 188 -2.54 -4.97 -5.77
CA LEU A 188 -1.30 -4.68 -5.04
C LEU A 188 -0.73 -5.90 -4.33
N TYR A 189 -1.53 -6.54 -3.47
CA TYR A 189 -1.07 -7.64 -2.62
C TYR A 189 -0.52 -8.82 -3.43
N ASP A 190 -1.31 -9.29 -4.41
CA ASP A 190 -0.92 -10.45 -5.22
C ASP A 190 0.29 -10.14 -6.12
N MET A 191 0.34 -8.95 -6.71
CA MET A 191 1.46 -8.56 -7.56
C MET A 191 2.76 -8.38 -6.77
N VAL A 192 2.72 -7.84 -5.55
CA VAL A 192 3.92 -7.74 -4.70
C VAL A 192 4.50 -9.13 -4.41
N HIS A 193 3.66 -10.10 -4.07
CA HIS A 193 4.12 -11.48 -3.84
C HIS A 193 4.58 -12.19 -5.12
N GLU A 194 3.98 -11.90 -6.27
CA GLU A 194 4.46 -12.40 -7.57
C GLU A 194 5.86 -11.84 -7.89
N TYR A 195 6.06 -10.53 -7.72
CA TYR A 195 7.35 -9.88 -7.97
C TYR A 195 8.42 -10.35 -6.99
N ALA A 196 8.06 -10.60 -5.73
CA ALA A 196 8.93 -11.23 -4.76
C ALA A 196 9.43 -12.60 -5.24
N ARG A 197 8.52 -13.47 -5.73
CA ARG A 197 8.88 -14.78 -6.30
C ARG A 197 9.78 -14.66 -7.53
N GLN A 198 9.49 -13.72 -8.42
CA GLN A 198 10.34 -13.46 -9.59
C GLN A 198 11.74 -12.99 -9.18
N LEU A 199 11.84 -12.08 -8.20
CA LEU A 199 13.11 -11.61 -7.68
C LEU A 199 13.93 -12.77 -7.08
N ARG A 200 13.31 -13.67 -6.31
CA ARG A 200 13.99 -14.88 -5.79
C ARG A 200 14.58 -15.74 -6.91
N SER A 201 13.88 -15.88 -8.03
CA SER A 201 14.31 -16.78 -9.12
C SER A 201 15.59 -16.34 -9.83
N ILE A 202 16.03 -15.09 -9.62
CA ILE A 202 17.23 -14.50 -10.25
C ILE A 202 18.36 -14.20 -9.25
N LEU A 203 18.19 -14.53 -7.97
CA LEU A 203 19.26 -14.48 -6.96
C LEU A 203 20.16 -15.72 -7.09
#